data_AF-A0A2P4YF10-F1
#
_entry.id   AF-A0A2P4YF10-F1
#
_cell.length_a   1.000
_cell.length_b   1.000
_cell.length_c   1.000
_cell.angle_alpha   90.00
_cell.angle_beta   90.00
_cell.angle_gamma   90.00
#
_symmetry.space_group_name_H-M   'P 1'
#
loop_
_entity.id
_entity.type
_entity.pdbx_description
1 polymer ?
#
loop_
_entity_poly.entity_id
_entity_poly.type
_entity_poly.pdbx_seq_one_letter_code
_entity_poly.pdbx_strand_id
1 'polypeptide(L)'
;MQDWFGTSGARELRDTSILDYQEYLRRSEDCTLPHFEEDLRQIELDLPRTGESIRLFLLPQDDRETLLVDEELPQHVVEQFVPVLRRILVAYSVRNPRVGYVQGHADVLCFLLGNVNENRDEEEAFWVYAKSFQKTFSHGHPNFMGFKWWGIVEFLVKLLEINGVWWGVM
;
A
#
# COMPACT_ATOMS: atom_id res chain seq x y z
N MET A 1 -5.06 -10.44 16.91
CA MET A 1 -4.72 -9.55 15.77
C MET A 1 -3.82 -10.32 14.81
N GLN A 2 -3.92 -10.11 13.50
CA GLN A 2 -3.04 -10.78 12.54
C GLN A 2 -1.72 -10.01 12.41
N ASP A 3 -0.57 -10.65 12.64
CA ASP A 3 0.77 -10.10 12.38
C ASP A 3 1.16 -10.41 10.93
N TRP A 4 0.86 -9.48 10.01
CA TRP A 4 1.12 -9.69 8.59
C TRP A 4 2.61 -9.56 8.27
N PHE A 5 3.35 -8.79 9.06
CA PHE A 5 4.79 -8.68 8.90
C PHE A 5 5.49 -10.02 9.16
N GLY A 6 5.08 -10.72 10.23
CA GLY A 6 5.57 -12.05 10.59
C GLY A 6 5.13 -13.17 9.65
N THR A 7 3.95 -13.07 9.03
CA THR A 7 3.37 -14.19 8.25
C THR A 7 3.53 -14.06 6.72
N SER A 8 3.67 -12.85 6.18
CA SER A 8 3.72 -12.63 4.72
C SER A 8 5.05 -12.98 4.05
N GLY A 9 6.10 -13.20 4.84
CA GLY A 9 7.47 -13.31 4.35
C GLY A 9 8.17 -11.96 4.17
N ALA A 10 7.61 -10.88 4.75
CA ALA A 10 8.13 -9.52 4.70
C ALA A 10 9.37 -9.35 5.59
N ARG A 11 9.39 -10.02 6.75
CA ARG A 11 10.55 -10.02 7.65
C ARG A 11 11.81 -10.55 6.97
N GLU A 12 11.71 -11.70 6.30
CA GLU A 12 12.83 -12.27 5.55
C GLU A 12 13.22 -11.39 4.38
N LEU A 13 12.25 -10.71 3.74
CA LEU A 13 12.55 -9.77 2.67
C LEU A 13 13.33 -8.56 3.17
N ARG A 14 12.96 -8.00 4.32
CA ARG A 14 13.71 -6.93 4.98
C ARG A 14 15.13 -7.41 5.32
N ASP A 15 15.23 -8.54 6.01
CA ASP A 15 16.50 -9.05 6.53
C ASP A 15 17.50 -9.44 5.42
N THR A 16 17.00 -9.76 4.22
CA THR A 16 17.82 -10.09 3.03
C THR A 16 17.98 -8.92 2.07
N SER A 17 17.32 -7.79 2.32
CA SER A 17 17.44 -6.59 1.47
C SER A 17 18.82 -5.95 1.65
N ILE A 18 19.38 -5.47 0.54
CA ILE A 18 20.66 -4.75 0.53
C ILE A 18 20.52 -3.38 1.21
N LEU A 19 19.36 -2.75 1.07
CA LEU A 19 19.04 -1.44 1.62
C LEU A 19 17.89 -1.58 2.60
N ASP A 20 17.94 -0.81 3.68
CA ASP A 20 16.82 -0.63 4.60
C ASP A 20 15.80 0.39 4.05
N TYR A 21 14.68 0.52 4.76
CA TYR A 21 13.60 1.41 4.36
C TYR A 21 14.02 2.89 4.35
N GLN A 22 14.81 3.32 5.34
CA GLN A 22 15.26 4.70 5.46
C GLN A 22 16.18 5.11 4.31
N GLU A 23 17.03 4.20 3.85
CA GLU A 23 17.89 4.44 2.69
C GLU A 23 17.08 4.50 1.38
N TYR A 24 15.98 3.76 1.23
CA TYR A 24 15.07 3.93 0.10
C TYR A 24 14.37 5.31 0.12
N LEU A 25 13.95 5.77 1.30
CA LEU A 25 13.40 7.12 1.46
C LEU A 25 14.42 8.19 1.07
N ARG A 26 15.63 8.12 1.63
CA ARG A 26 16.70 9.06 1.31
C ARG A 26 17.01 9.09 -0.18
N ARG A 27 17.07 7.92 -0.83
CA ARG A 27 17.29 7.84 -2.29
C ARG A 27 16.13 8.41 -3.10
N SER A 28 14.91 8.37 -2.58
CA SER A 28 13.74 8.93 -3.27
C SER A 28 13.78 10.47 -3.35
N GLU A 29 14.46 11.12 -2.39
CA GLU A 29 14.63 12.58 -2.38
C GLU A 29 15.55 13.06 -3.52
N ASP A 30 16.59 12.28 -3.82
CA ASP A 30 17.60 12.60 -4.84
C ASP A 30 17.36 11.89 -6.20
N CYS A 31 16.25 11.16 -6.35
CA CYS A 31 16.02 10.34 -7.54
C CYS A 31 15.54 11.19 -8.73
N THR A 32 16.36 11.30 -9.78
CA THR A 32 16.06 12.06 -11.00
C THR A 32 15.75 11.18 -12.20
N LEU A 33 15.31 9.94 -11.98
CA LEU A 33 14.98 9.03 -13.07
C LEU A 33 13.64 9.46 -13.71
N PRO A 34 13.52 9.56 -15.04
CA PRO A 34 12.29 10.06 -15.67
C PRO A 34 11.01 9.27 -15.34
N HIS A 35 11.12 7.96 -15.15
CA HIS A 35 9.99 7.13 -14.74
C HIS A 35 9.58 7.38 -13.28
N PHE A 36 10.54 7.73 -12.43
CA PHE A 36 10.26 8.07 -11.03
C PHE A 36 9.55 9.42 -10.90
N GLU A 37 9.88 10.40 -11.74
CA GLU A 37 9.15 11.68 -11.79
C GLU A 37 7.67 11.47 -12.17
N GLU A 38 7.40 10.59 -13.13
CA GLU A 38 6.02 10.24 -13.49
C GLU A 38 5.30 9.48 -12.36
N ASP A 39 5.97 8.53 -11.71
CA ASP A 39 5.44 7.84 -10.53
C ASP A 39 5.06 8.85 -9.44
N LEU A 40 5.95 9.79 -9.13
CA LEU A 40 5.71 10.82 -8.12
C LEU A 40 4.49 11.68 -8.48
N ARG A 41 4.39 12.11 -9.73
CA ARG A 41 3.25 12.88 -10.23
C ARG A 41 1.94 12.12 -10.09
N GLN A 42 1.94 10.81 -10.37
CA GLN A 42 0.75 9.97 -10.22
C GLN A 42 0.37 9.75 -8.75
N ILE A 43 1.35 9.52 -7.88
CA ILE A 43 1.16 9.42 -6.42
C ILE A 43 0.48 10.70 -5.90
N GLU A 44 0.98 11.88 -6.29
CA GLU A 44 0.43 13.17 -5.85
C GLU A 44 -1.00 13.42 -6.35
N LEU A 45 -1.37 12.87 -7.50
CA LEU A 45 -2.74 12.94 -8.03
C LEU A 45 -3.70 11.97 -7.35
N ASP A 46 -3.22 10.80 -6.95
CA ASP A 46 -4.05 9.74 -6.40
C ASP A 46 -4.24 9.84 -4.89
N LEU A 47 -3.24 10.29 -4.13
CA LEU A 47 -3.33 10.39 -2.67
C LEU A 47 -4.57 11.16 -2.18
N PRO A 48 -4.95 12.33 -2.74
CA PRO A 48 -6.19 13.02 -2.33
C PRO A 48 -7.47 12.23 -2.60
N ARG A 49 -7.44 11.25 -3.53
CA ARG A 49 -8.60 10.44 -3.94
C ARG A 49 -8.77 9.17 -3.10
N THR A 50 -7.84 8.90 -2.17
CA THR A 50 -7.85 7.70 -1.31
C THR A 50 -8.76 7.82 -0.08
N GLY A 51 -9.53 8.92 0.04
CA GLY A 51 -10.37 9.19 1.21
C GLY A 51 -11.28 8.01 1.59
N GLU A 52 -11.90 7.37 0.61
CA GLU A 52 -12.75 6.20 0.88
C GLU A 52 -11.96 5.02 1.45
N SER A 53 -10.77 4.74 0.92
CA SER A 53 -9.87 3.70 1.44
C SER A 53 -9.34 4.02 2.84
N ILE A 54 -9.03 5.30 3.12
CA ILE A 54 -8.67 5.76 4.47
C ILE A 54 -9.84 5.50 5.44
N ARG A 55 -11.06 5.86 5.05
CA ARG A 55 -12.27 5.61 5.85
C ARG A 55 -12.45 4.13 6.14
N LEU A 56 -12.38 3.28 5.10
CA LEU A 56 -12.66 1.86 5.20
C LEU A 56 -11.58 1.04 5.90
N PHE A 57 -10.32 1.47 5.89
CA PHE A 57 -9.21 0.64 6.39
C PHE A 57 -8.42 1.29 7.52
N LEU A 58 -8.36 2.62 7.58
CA LEU A 58 -7.53 3.33 8.54
C LEU A 58 -8.34 4.01 9.66
N LEU A 59 -9.64 4.25 9.52
CA LEU A 59 -10.42 4.77 10.64
C LEU A 59 -10.90 3.66 11.58
N PRO A 60 -10.96 3.90 12.91
CA PRO A 60 -11.68 3.04 13.86
C PRO A 60 -13.15 2.83 13.44
N GLN A 61 -13.77 1.73 13.85
CA GLN A 61 -15.17 1.44 13.47
C GLN A 61 -16.15 2.53 13.92
N ASP A 62 -15.98 3.04 15.15
CA ASP A 62 -16.83 4.10 15.70
C ASP A 62 -16.77 5.40 14.86
N ASP A 63 -15.61 5.72 14.29
CA ASP A 63 -15.41 6.89 13.43
C ASP A 63 -16.01 6.68 12.03
N ARG A 64 -16.15 5.43 11.56
CA ARG A 64 -16.77 5.11 10.26
C ARG A 64 -18.27 5.27 10.26
N GLU A 65 -18.90 4.98 11.41
CA GLU A 65 -20.36 5.01 11.58
C GLU A 65 -20.87 6.43 11.86
N THR A 66 -20.02 7.29 12.42
CA THR A 66 -20.33 8.70 12.69
C THR A 66 -20.19 9.59 11.47
N LEU A 67 -19.43 9.16 10.46
CA LEU A 67 -19.30 9.84 9.18
C LEU A 67 -20.40 9.36 8.22
N LEU A 68 -21.14 10.31 7.63
CA LEU A 68 -22.19 9.97 6.66
C LEU A 68 -21.58 9.29 5.44
N VAL A 69 -22.17 8.17 5.03
CA VAL A 69 -21.87 7.52 3.74
C VAL A 69 -22.18 8.54 2.64
N ASP A 70 -21.21 8.82 1.76
CA ASP A 70 -21.19 9.86 0.70
C ASP A 70 -20.65 11.26 1.07
N GLU A 71 -20.20 11.52 2.30
CA GLU A 71 -19.42 12.74 2.59
C GLU A 71 -17.91 12.51 2.37
N GLU A 72 -17.26 13.47 1.69
CA GLU A 72 -15.79 13.49 1.60
C GLU A 72 -15.20 13.56 3.02
N LEU A 73 -14.16 12.75 3.27
CA LEU A 73 -13.46 12.79 4.55
C LEU A 73 -12.96 14.20 4.85
N PRO A 74 -13.09 14.68 6.09
CA PRO A 74 -12.50 15.95 6.49
C PRO A 74 -11.00 15.99 6.16
N GLN A 75 -10.55 17.08 5.54
CA GLN A 75 -9.17 17.21 5.06
C GLN A 75 -8.12 16.89 6.13
N HIS A 76 -8.35 17.32 7.38
CA HIS A 76 -7.45 17.07 8.51
C HIS A 76 -7.27 15.59 8.85
N VAL A 77 -8.26 14.73 8.54
CA VAL A 77 -8.16 13.28 8.71
C VAL A 77 -7.28 12.69 7.62
N VAL A 78 -7.51 13.11 6.37
CA VAL A 78 -6.74 12.65 5.21
C VAL A 78 -5.26 13.03 5.37
N GLU A 79 -4.97 14.26 5.82
CA GLU A 79 -3.62 14.79 6.05
C GLU A 79 -2.81 14.03 7.11
N GLN A 80 -3.46 13.28 8.01
CA GLN A 80 -2.75 12.42 8.97
C GLN A 80 -2.10 11.21 8.30
N PHE A 81 -2.74 10.64 7.28
CA PHE A 81 -2.30 9.41 6.62
C PHE A 81 -1.51 9.66 5.35
N VAL A 82 -1.83 10.73 4.61
CA VAL A 82 -1.18 11.06 3.33
C VAL A 82 0.35 11.08 3.40
N PRO A 83 1.01 11.68 4.42
CA PRO A 83 2.47 11.67 4.50
C PRO A 83 3.08 10.27 4.61
N VAL A 84 2.45 9.38 5.39
CA VAL A 84 2.88 7.99 5.57
C VAL A 84 2.71 7.22 4.26
N LEU A 85 1.52 7.33 3.65
CA LEU A 85 1.22 6.68 2.37
C LEU A 85 2.21 7.14 1.28
N ARG A 86 2.45 8.45 1.19
CA ARG A 86 3.41 9.03 0.25
C ARG A 86 4.81 8.44 0.43
N ARG A 87 5.34 8.43 1.66
CA ARG A 87 6.68 7.90 1.96
C ARG A 87 6.84 6.45 1.55
N ILE A 88 5.88 5.59 1.86
CA ILE A 88 5.93 4.17 1.47
C ILE A 88 5.89 4.02 -0.06
N LEU A 89 4.98 4.73 -0.74
CA LEU A 89 4.82 4.63 -2.20
C LEU A 89 6.07 5.11 -2.95
N VAL A 90 6.65 6.25 -2.57
CA VAL A 90 7.86 6.76 -3.23
C VAL A 90 9.08 5.88 -2.97
N ALA A 91 9.24 5.37 -1.73
CA ALA A 91 10.30 4.41 -1.42
C ALA A 91 10.16 3.13 -2.24
N TYR A 92 8.94 2.65 -2.46
CA TYR A 92 8.69 1.47 -3.26
C TYR A 92 9.01 1.69 -4.75
N SER A 93 8.65 2.85 -5.31
CA SER A 93 9.02 3.20 -6.69
C SER A 93 10.54 3.18 -6.92
N VAL A 94 11.33 3.64 -5.94
CA VAL A 94 12.80 3.52 -5.99
C VAL A 94 13.26 2.07 -5.85
N ARG A 95 12.64 1.30 -4.96
CA ARG A 95 13.00 -0.11 -4.74
C ARG A 95 12.72 -0.97 -5.97
N ASN A 96 11.60 -0.74 -6.65
CA ASN A 96 11.14 -1.56 -7.77
C ASN A 96 10.77 -0.70 -9.00
N PRO A 97 11.76 -0.09 -9.67
CA PRO A 97 11.52 0.80 -10.82
C PRO A 97 10.94 0.08 -12.04
N ARG A 98 10.96 -1.26 -12.06
CA ARG A 98 10.32 -2.05 -13.12
C ARG A 98 8.79 -2.05 -13.01
N VAL A 99 8.28 -1.96 -11.79
CA VAL A 99 6.84 -1.85 -11.52
C VAL A 99 6.45 -0.39 -11.38
N GLY A 100 7.23 0.38 -10.61
CA GLY A 100 6.92 1.77 -10.30
C GLY A 100 5.62 1.92 -9.52
N TYR A 101 4.93 3.03 -9.77
CA TYR A 101 3.60 3.30 -9.25
C TYR A 101 2.53 2.97 -10.31
N VAL A 102 1.42 2.38 -9.87
CA VAL A 102 0.23 2.16 -10.68
C VAL A 102 -1.00 2.59 -9.88
N GLN A 103 -1.97 3.20 -10.56
CA GLN A 103 -3.25 3.59 -9.96
C GLN A 103 -3.86 2.41 -9.17
N GLY A 104 -4.31 2.68 -7.95
CA GLY A 104 -4.81 1.67 -7.00
C GLY A 104 -3.77 1.17 -6.00
N HIS A 105 -2.48 1.44 -6.21
CA HIS A 105 -1.44 1.13 -5.22
C HIS A 105 -1.69 1.82 -3.87
N ALA A 106 -2.20 3.05 -3.88
CA ALA A 106 -2.49 3.80 -2.67
C ALA A 106 -3.66 3.18 -1.87
N ASP A 107 -4.68 2.65 -2.54
CA ASP A 107 -5.81 1.96 -1.90
C ASP A 107 -5.38 0.63 -1.28
N VAL A 108 -4.57 -0.16 -2.00
CA VAL A 108 -3.96 -1.40 -1.49
C VAL A 108 -3.10 -1.10 -0.26
N LEU A 109 -2.33 -0.01 -0.29
CA LEU A 109 -1.51 0.38 0.84
C LEU A 109 -2.35 0.79 2.05
N CYS A 110 -3.48 1.49 1.86
CA CYS A 110 -4.41 1.78 2.95
C CYS A 110 -4.93 0.50 3.61
N PHE A 111 -5.31 -0.50 2.80
CA PHE A 111 -5.71 -1.80 3.30
C PHE A 111 -4.60 -2.48 4.10
N LEU A 112 -3.37 -2.52 3.57
CA LEU A 112 -2.24 -3.14 4.25
C LEU A 112 -1.85 -2.43 5.55
N LEU A 113 -1.78 -1.11 5.53
CA LEU A 113 -1.44 -0.30 6.70
C LEU A 113 -2.48 -0.48 7.82
N GLY A 114 -3.75 -0.68 7.48
CA GLY A 114 -4.81 -1.01 8.44
C GLY A 114 -4.71 -2.43 9.04
N ASN A 115 -3.99 -3.34 8.39
CA ASN A 115 -3.92 -4.76 8.77
C ASN A 115 -2.51 -5.27 9.12
N VAL A 116 -1.46 -4.45 8.99
CA VAL A 116 -0.07 -4.89 9.16
C VAL A 116 0.23 -5.35 10.58
N ASN A 117 -0.09 -4.50 11.56
CA ASN A 117 0.07 -4.70 12.99
C ASN A 117 -0.76 -3.63 13.75
N GLU A 118 -0.84 -3.75 15.08
CA GLU A 118 -1.61 -2.84 15.95
C GLU A 118 -1.12 -1.38 15.90
N ASN A 119 0.17 -1.17 15.67
CA ASN A 119 0.80 0.15 15.66
C ASN A 119 0.77 0.83 14.29
N ARG A 120 0.34 0.11 13.24
CA ARG A 120 0.45 0.53 11.84
C ARG A 120 1.85 1.01 11.48
N ASP A 121 2.84 0.22 11.89
CA ASP A 121 4.24 0.57 11.66
C ASP A 121 4.51 0.78 10.16
N GLU A 122 5.05 1.95 9.84
CA GLU A 122 5.27 2.40 8.46
C GLU A 122 6.30 1.52 7.73
N GLU A 123 7.38 1.13 8.41
CA GLU A 123 8.43 0.31 7.81
C GLU A 123 7.93 -1.13 7.60
N GLU A 124 7.26 -1.71 8.59
CA GLU A 124 6.67 -3.04 8.42
C GLU A 124 5.63 -3.03 7.28
N ALA A 125 4.81 -1.98 7.18
CA ALA A 125 3.86 -1.82 6.09
C ALA A 125 4.56 -1.74 4.72
N PHE A 126 5.68 -1.02 4.63
CA PHE A 126 6.50 -0.98 3.41
C PHE A 126 6.99 -2.37 3.00
N TRP A 127 7.51 -3.17 3.94
CA TRP A 127 8.02 -4.50 3.62
C TRP A 127 6.91 -5.50 3.27
N VAL A 128 5.77 -5.44 3.95
CA VAL A 128 4.57 -6.22 3.60
C VAL A 128 4.09 -5.84 2.21
N TYR A 129 3.99 -4.56 1.91
CA TYR A 129 3.63 -4.04 0.59
C TYR A 129 4.61 -4.54 -0.48
N ALA A 130 5.91 -4.37 -0.28
CA ALA A 130 6.93 -4.81 -1.23
C ALA A 130 6.88 -6.32 -1.49
N LYS A 131 6.66 -7.12 -0.45
CA LYS A 131 6.54 -8.58 -0.57
C LYS A 131 5.28 -9.00 -1.32
N SER A 132 4.17 -8.33 -1.04
CA SER A 132 2.86 -8.57 -1.65
C SER A 132 2.93 -8.42 -3.17
N PHE A 133 3.48 -7.31 -3.65
CA PHE A 133 3.64 -7.07 -5.08
C PHE A 133 4.69 -8.00 -5.71
N GLN A 134 5.81 -8.30 -5.03
CA GLN A 134 6.78 -9.26 -5.56
C GLN A 134 6.12 -10.62 -5.85
N LYS A 135 5.30 -11.14 -4.93
CA LYS A 135 4.59 -12.42 -5.13
C LYS A 135 3.61 -12.31 -6.30
N THR A 136 2.82 -11.24 -6.39
CA THR A 136 1.82 -11.08 -7.47
C THR A 136 2.46 -11.02 -8.86
N PHE A 137 3.57 -10.28 -9.03
CA PHE A 137 4.25 -10.17 -10.33
C PHE A 137 5.08 -11.41 -10.71
N SER A 138 5.51 -12.22 -9.74
CA SER A 138 6.23 -13.47 -10.00
C SER A 138 5.33 -14.55 -10.65
N HIS A 139 4.01 -14.46 -10.47
CA HIS A 139 3.04 -15.45 -10.97
C HIS A 139 2.49 -15.14 -12.38
N GLY A 140 3.15 -14.28 -13.16
CA GLY A 140 3.04 -14.31 -14.63
C GLY A 140 1.85 -13.62 -15.31
N HIS A 141 1.25 -12.56 -14.74
CA HIS A 141 0.27 -11.74 -15.48
C HIS A 141 0.77 -10.29 -15.69
N PRO A 142 1.25 -9.93 -16.90
CA PRO A 142 1.77 -8.60 -17.20
C PRO A 142 0.73 -7.60 -17.74
N ASN A 143 -0.57 -7.91 -17.73
CA ASN A 143 -1.58 -7.00 -18.28
C ASN A 143 -2.35 -6.27 -17.18
N PHE A 144 -1.68 -5.34 -16.50
CA PHE A 144 -2.33 -4.36 -15.61
C PHE A 144 -2.77 -3.09 -16.35
N MET A 145 -3.16 -3.20 -17.63
CA MET A 145 -3.83 -2.10 -18.32
C MET A 145 -5.28 -1.99 -17.83
N GLY A 146 -5.50 -1.12 -16.85
CA GLY A 146 -6.83 -0.75 -16.35
C GLY A 146 -7.14 -1.30 -14.97
N PHE A 147 -6.39 -0.85 -13.95
CA PHE A 147 -6.67 -1.11 -12.54
C PHE A 147 -7.96 -0.37 -12.10
N LYS A 148 -9.12 -0.89 -12.49
CA LYS A 148 -10.41 -0.52 -11.87
C LYS A 148 -10.51 -1.20 -10.51
N TRP A 149 -11.43 -0.78 -9.64
CA TRP A 149 -11.72 -1.40 -8.33
C TRP A 149 -11.78 -2.92 -8.34
N TRP A 150 -12.24 -3.54 -9.43
CA TRP A 150 -12.23 -4.99 -9.63
C TRP A 150 -10.82 -5.60 -9.56
N GLY A 151 -9.80 -4.93 -10.11
CA GLY A 151 -8.39 -5.35 -10.02
C GLY A 151 -7.82 -5.21 -8.61
N ILE A 152 -8.28 -4.23 -7.82
CA ILE A 152 -7.95 -4.14 -6.39
C ILE A 152 -8.56 -5.34 -5.65
N VAL A 153 -9.84 -5.66 -5.90
CA VAL A 153 -10.51 -6.80 -5.27
C VAL A 153 -9.82 -8.12 -5.64
N GLU A 154 -9.50 -8.36 -6.91
CA GLU A 154 -8.75 -9.56 -7.33
C GLU A 154 -7.35 -9.61 -6.70
N PHE A 155 -6.66 -8.46 -6.63
CA PHE A 155 -5.38 -8.36 -5.96
C PHE A 155 -5.49 -8.69 -4.47
N LEU A 156 -6.49 -8.13 -3.78
CA LEU A 156 -6.74 -8.37 -2.36
C LEU A 156 -7.15 -9.82 -2.09
N VAL A 157 -8.01 -10.41 -2.93
CA VAL A 157 -8.39 -11.83 -2.83
C VAL A 157 -7.15 -12.70 -2.98
N LYS A 158 -6.35 -12.47 -4.03
CA LYS A 158 -5.11 -13.22 -4.26
C LYS A 158 -4.09 -13.00 -3.16
N LEU A 159 -4.03 -11.79 -2.61
CA LEU A 159 -3.18 -11.45 -1.48
C LEU A 159 -3.60 -12.21 -0.22
N LEU A 160 -4.89 -12.29 0.06
CA LEU A 160 -5.45 -13.04 1.18
C LEU A 160 -5.19 -14.55 1.01
N GLU A 161 -5.40 -15.10 -0.18
CA GLU A 161 -5.06 -16.49 -0.51
C GLU A 161 -3.57 -16.79 -0.29
N ILE A 162 -2.69 -15.94 -0.80
CA ILE A 162 -1.23 -16.08 -0.68
C ILE A 162 -0.76 -16.00 0.78
N ASN A 163 -1.44 -15.23 1.62
CA ASN A 163 -1.11 -15.08 3.04
C ASN A 163 -1.94 -16.03 3.93
N GLY A 164 -2.67 -17.00 3.35
CA GLY A 164 -3.39 -18.03 4.08
C GLY A 164 -4.64 -17.53 4.83
N VAL A 165 -5.14 -16.35 4.49
CA VAL A 165 -6.35 -15.76 5.09
C VAL A 165 -7.55 -16.21 4.25
N TRP A 166 -8.19 -17.30 4.65
CA TRP A 166 -9.44 -17.77 4.05
C TRP A 166 -10.64 -17.03 4.66
N TRP A 167 -11.49 -16.42 3.83
CA TRP A 167 -12.85 -16.09 4.25
C TRP A 167 -13.61 -17.40 4.44
N GLY A 168 -13.64 -17.88 5.68
CA GLY A 168 -14.71 -18.77 6.10
C GLY A 168 -16.00 -17.98 5.97
N VAL A 169 -16.78 -18.27 4.93
CA VAL A 169 -18.19 -17.90 4.86
C VAL A 169 -18.83 -18.44 6.14
N MET A 170 -19.28 -17.53 7.01
CA MET A 170 -20.30 -17.78 8.02
C MET A 170 -21.34 -16.69 7.90
#